data_AF-A0A5C8P2M0-F1
#
_entry.id   AF-A0A5C8P2M0-F1
#
_cell.length_a   1.000
_cell.length_b   1.000
_cell.length_c   1.000
_cell.angle_alpha   90.00
_cell.angle_beta   90.00
_cell.angle_gamma   90.00
#
_symmetry.space_group_name_H-M   'P 1'
#
loop_
_entity.id
_entity.type
_entity.pdbx_description
1 polymer ?
#
loop_
_entity_poly.entity_id
_entity_poly.type
_entity_poly.pdbx_seq_one_letter_code
_entity_poly.pdbx_strand_id
1 'polypeptide(L)'
;MKQTRKTNDYLHYISKQTQDHNFDNISRTKAYYYYFQEHPEIEWAFVASLVSRNAGWNMTDLKLPMFESLLGERERWQLFMTYERANWLIFLDAYPQLLIYALSKKLRQPLFFLLEEFHISKFMQLEWKYFWKSNNKTRLVISLIINEQNVIENAVIQHPFYKTNVFQGLPYFLQNIFWMNAVIIPTKSGNIYGKHVKGFTKLKNRIQMGKEIASLLFHPSIYPDIKEFTKTIPHTGSRYDYEQFLNNPLPKAMALRSAYPFINHRNVKQEDWYTKEKMKPKWKSPVIIRNPKEISSSFYWKRKLFDRYRRFKSNG
;
A
#
# COMPACT_ATOMS: atom_id res chain seq x y z
N MET A 1 -8.41 -26.38 -29.45
CA MET A 1 -9.72 -25.80 -29.06
C MET A 1 -10.04 -25.87 -27.56
N LYS A 2 -10.03 -27.04 -26.89
CA LYS A 2 -10.35 -27.12 -25.44
C LYS A 2 -9.37 -26.36 -24.52
N GLN A 3 -8.06 -26.42 -24.79
CA GLN A 3 -7.04 -25.72 -23.99
C GLN A 3 -7.17 -24.19 -24.11
N THR A 4 -7.38 -23.68 -25.33
CA THR A 4 -7.59 -22.25 -25.61
C THR A 4 -8.84 -21.71 -24.91
N ARG A 5 -9.94 -22.48 -24.89
CA ARG A 5 -11.18 -22.08 -24.20
C ARG A 5 -10.97 -21.96 -22.68
N LYS A 6 -10.29 -22.93 -22.05
CA LYS A 6 -9.95 -22.86 -20.61
C LYS A 6 -9.05 -21.67 -20.26
N THR A 7 -8.07 -21.36 -21.11
CA THR A 7 -7.22 -20.18 -20.93
C THR A 7 -8.06 -18.90 -20.93
N ASN A 8 -8.99 -18.76 -21.89
CA ASN A 8 -9.88 -17.60 -21.96
C ASN A 8 -10.78 -17.48 -20.72
N ASP A 9 -11.28 -18.60 -20.19
CA ASP A 9 -12.09 -18.61 -18.96
C ASP A 9 -11.28 -18.10 -17.75
N TYR A 10 -10.01 -18.50 -17.63
CA TYR A 10 -9.13 -17.98 -16.56
C TYR A 10 -8.85 -16.49 -16.72
N LEU A 11 -8.55 -16.04 -17.94
CA LEU A 11 -8.31 -14.62 -18.21
C LEU A 11 -9.54 -13.77 -17.89
N HIS A 12 -10.73 -14.24 -18.26
CA HIS A 12 -11.99 -13.57 -17.93
C HIS A 12 -12.21 -13.51 -16.42
N TYR A 13 -12.05 -14.63 -15.71
CA TYR A 13 -12.19 -14.70 -14.26
C TYR A 13 -11.23 -13.72 -13.55
N ILE A 14 -9.93 -13.78 -13.88
CA ILE A 14 -8.91 -12.95 -13.25
C ILE A 14 -9.18 -11.47 -13.52
N SER A 15 -9.53 -11.11 -14.76
CA SER A 15 -9.84 -9.74 -15.15
C SER A 15 -11.04 -9.19 -14.37
N LYS A 16 -12.13 -9.97 -14.31
CA LYS A 16 -13.35 -9.59 -13.60
C LYS A 16 -13.09 -9.41 -12.11
N GLN A 17 -12.48 -10.39 -11.45
CA GLN A 17 -12.16 -10.30 -10.02
C GLN A 17 -11.23 -9.12 -9.70
N THR A 18 -10.26 -8.85 -10.58
CA THR A 18 -9.38 -7.69 -10.41
C THR A 18 -10.15 -6.38 -10.53
N GLN A 19 -11.06 -6.25 -11.50
CA GLN A 19 -11.89 -5.05 -11.66
C GLN A 19 -12.83 -4.85 -10.46
N ASP A 20 -13.55 -5.90 -10.06
CA ASP A 20 -14.53 -5.86 -8.97
C ASP A 20 -13.88 -5.45 -7.64
N HIS A 21 -12.68 -5.97 -7.36
CA HIS A 21 -11.97 -5.66 -6.11
C HIS A 21 -11.11 -4.40 -6.17
N ASN A 22 -10.85 -3.83 -7.35
CA ASN A 22 -10.12 -2.57 -7.51
C ASN A 22 -11.03 -1.33 -7.48
N PHE A 23 -12.24 -1.45 -6.91
CA PHE A 23 -13.24 -0.37 -6.85
C PHE A 23 -12.79 0.84 -6.03
N ASP A 24 -12.32 0.62 -4.80
CA ASP A 24 -11.82 1.67 -3.91
C ASP A 24 -10.77 1.10 -2.93
N ASN A 25 -10.16 1.98 -2.12
CA ASN A 25 -9.15 1.56 -1.15
C ASN A 25 -9.70 0.52 -0.15
N ILE A 26 -10.97 0.60 0.23
CA ILE A 26 -11.59 -0.36 1.16
C ILE A 26 -11.65 -1.75 0.52
N SER A 27 -12.10 -1.83 -0.73
CA SER A 27 -12.28 -3.08 -1.47
C SER A 27 -10.94 -3.76 -1.74
N ARG A 28 -9.94 -2.98 -2.17
CA ARG A 28 -8.55 -3.46 -2.37
C ARG A 28 -7.96 -4.03 -1.09
N THR A 29 -8.09 -3.29 0.00
CA THR A 29 -7.56 -3.68 1.32
C THR A 29 -8.17 -4.99 1.80
N LYS A 30 -9.50 -5.14 1.66
CA LYS A 30 -10.21 -6.36 2.05
C LYS A 30 -9.81 -7.54 1.16
N ALA A 31 -9.68 -7.34 -0.14
CA ALA A 31 -9.27 -8.39 -1.07
C ALA A 31 -7.89 -8.95 -0.73
N TYR A 32 -6.92 -8.08 -0.40
CA TYR A 32 -5.61 -8.53 0.09
C TYR A 32 -5.68 -9.31 1.41
N TYR A 33 -6.51 -8.83 2.36
CA TYR A 33 -6.67 -9.49 3.65
C TYR A 33 -7.27 -10.89 3.49
N TYR A 34 -8.39 -11.01 2.78
CA TYR A 34 -9.05 -12.30 2.55
C TYR A 34 -8.15 -13.27 1.78
N TYR A 35 -7.44 -12.79 0.76
CA TYR A 35 -6.47 -13.60 0.04
C TYR A 35 -5.38 -14.15 0.99
N PHE A 36 -4.85 -13.32 1.90
CA PHE A 36 -3.87 -13.79 2.89
C PHE A 36 -4.45 -14.85 3.84
N GLN A 37 -5.72 -14.72 4.24
CA GLN A 37 -6.36 -15.73 5.10
C GLN A 37 -6.42 -17.10 4.42
N GLU A 38 -6.68 -17.14 3.11
CA GLU A 38 -6.72 -18.37 2.31
C GLU A 38 -5.32 -18.88 1.92
N HIS A 39 -4.36 -17.95 1.76
CA HIS A 39 -3.00 -18.21 1.31
C HIS A 39 -1.95 -17.58 2.25
N PRO A 40 -1.81 -18.07 3.49
CA PRO A 40 -0.91 -17.47 4.48
C PRO A 40 0.58 -17.58 4.12
N GLU A 41 0.94 -18.43 3.15
CA GLU A 41 2.29 -18.45 2.56
C GLU A 41 2.62 -17.20 1.74
N ILE A 42 1.62 -16.46 1.28
CA ILE A 42 1.79 -15.21 0.52
C ILE A 42 1.76 -14.03 1.49
N GLU A 43 2.78 -13.96 2.34
CA GLU A 43 2.94 -12.96 3.40
C GLU A 43 2.81 -11.51 2.90
N TRP A 44 3.18 -11.25 1.63
CA TRP A 44 3.06 -9.93 1.00
C TRP A 44 1.61 -9.44 0.95
N ALA A 45 0.62 -10.33 0.78
CA ALA A 45 -0.78 -9.92 0.76
C ALA A 45 -1.20 -9.31 2.11
N PHE A 46 -0.65 -9.79 3.23
CA PHE A 46 -0.90 -9.18 4.54
C PHE A 46 -0.23 -7.81 4.67
N VAL A 47 1.01 -7.67 4.18
CA VAL A 47 1.72 -6.39 4.11
C VAL A 47 0.91 -5.39 3.29
N ALA A 48 0.47 -5.78 2.09
CA ALA A 48 -0.31 -4.95 1.17
C ALA A 48 -1.64 -4.51 1.80
N SER A 49 -2.34 -5.41 2.49
CA SER A 49 -3.56 -5.07 3.24
C SER A 49 -3.30 -3.96 4.26
N LEU A 50 -2.29 -4.10 5.12
CA LEU A 50 -2.00 -3.11 6.18
C LEU A 50 -1.46 -1.78 5.64
N VAL A 51 -0.61 -1.81 4.62
CA VAL A 51 -0.11 -0.59 3.97
C VAL A 51 -1.24 0.12 3.22
N SER A 52 -2.16 -0.62 2.60
CA SER A 52 -3.34 -0.03 1.96
C SER A 52 -4.31 0.58 2.97
N ARG A 53 -4.47 -0.02 4.16
CA ARG A 53 -5.21 0.63 5.26
C ARG A 53 -4.61 2.00 5.62
N ASN A 54 -3.28 2.09 5.61
CA ASN A 54 -2.57 3.34 5.86
C ASN A 54 -2.87 4.39 4.80
N ALA A 55 -2.89 4.00 3.52
CA ALA A 55 -3.29 4.91 2.45
C ALA A 55 -4.72 5.43 2.64
N GLY A 56 -5.66 4.58 3.05
CA GLY A 56 -7.05 4.97 3.32
C GLY A 56 -7.17 6.10 4.34
N TRP A 57 -6.55 5.94 5.52
CA TRP A 57 -6.61 7.00 6.53
C TRP A 57 -5.86 8.27 6.13
N ASN A 58 -4.78 8.15 5.36
CA ASN A 58 -4.12 9.33 4.80
C ASN A 58 -5.02 10.11 3.83
N MET A 59 -5.88 9.42 3.06
CA MET A 59 -6.87 10.07 2.19
C MET A 59 -7.90 10.85 3.01
N THR A 60 -8.53 10.21 4.00
CA THR A 60 -9.60 10.84 4.79
C THR A 60 -9.09 11.94 5.70
N ASP A 61 -7.84 11.86 6.15
CA ASP A 61 -7.17 12.89 6.93
C ASP A 61 -7.14 14.26 6.26
N LEU A 62 -7.12 14.29 4.93
CA LEU A 62 -7.13 15.54 4.16
C LEU A 62 -8.43 16.34 4.39
N LYS A 63 -9.49 15.72 4.92
CA LYS A 63 -10.73 16.40 5.32
C LYS A 63 -10.73 16.86 6.79
N LEU A 64 -9.64 16.66 7.53
CA LEU A 64 -9.54 17.15 8.91
C LEU A 64 -9.19 18.64 8.96
N PRO A 65 -9.66 19.39 9.97
CA PRO A 65 -9.39 20.83 10.10
C PRO A 65 -7.92 21.21 10.00
N MET A 66 -7.02 20.34 10.50
CA MET A 66 -5.57 20.48 10.36
C MET A 66 -5.13 20.64 8.90
N PHE A 67 -5.60 19.76 8.01
CA PHE A 67 -5.23 19.80 6.60
C PHE A 67 -6.02 20.86 5.83
N GLU A 68 -7.29 21.08 6.16
CA GLU A 68 -8.11 22.10 5.50
C GLU A 68 -7.59 23.53 5.74
N SER A 69 -7.02 23.78 6.92
CA SER A 69 -6.41 25.09 7.24
C SER A 69 -5.08 25.35 6.54
N LEU A 70 -4.41 24.28 6.06
CA LEU A 70 -3.05 24.37 5.54
C LEU A 70 -2.97 24.15 4.02
N LEU A 71 -4.00 23.52 3.44
CA LEU A 71 -4.08 23.19 2.03
C LEU A 71 -5.42 23.63 1.44
N GLY A 72 -5.35 24.28 0.28
CA GLY A 72 -6.52 24.57 -0.53
C GLY A 72 -7.22 23.28 -0.98
N GLU A 73 -8.51 23.38 -1.32
CA GLU A 73 -9.30 22.24 -1.78
C GLU A 73 -8.65 21.52 -2.97
N ARG A 74 -8.11 22.27 -3.94
CA ARG A 74 -7.41 21.72 -5.10
C ARG A 74 -6.19 20.87 -4.71
N GLU A 75 -5.37 21.34 -3.78
CA GLU A 75 -4.16 20.62 -3.34
C GLU A 75 -4.52 19.33 -2.60
N ARG A 76 -5.54 19.40 -1.73
CA ARG A 76 -6.07 18.22 -1.04
C ARG A 76 -6.65 17.20 -2.02
N TRP A 77 -7.37 17.66 -3.05
CA TRP A 77 -7.86 16.79 -4.10
C TRP A 77 -6.72 16.13 -4.89
N GLN A 78 -5.67 16.87 -5.23
CA GLN A 78 -4.49 16.33 -5.90
C GLN A 78 -3.77 15.27 -5.05
N LEU A 79 -3.62 15.51 -3.74
CA LEU A 79 -3.06 14.51 -2.81
C LEU A 79 -3.94 13.27 -2.72
N PHE A 80 -5.25 13.43 -2.57
CA PHE A 80 -6.21 12.33 -2.60
C PHE A 80 -6.05 11.49 -3.88
N MET A 81 -6.08 12.14 -5.04
CA MET A 81 -5.91 11.47 -6.34
C MET A 81 -4.55 10.78 -6.47
N THR A 82 -3.49 11.33 -5.88
CA THR A 82 -2.16 10.70 -5.85
C THR A 82 -2.17 9.39 -5.06
N TYR A 83 -2.75 9.40 -3.86
CA TYR A 83 -2.91 8.18 -3.07
C TYR A 83 -3.79 7.16 -3.80
N GLU A 84 -4.92 7.62 -4.34
CA GLU A 84 -5.92 6.76 -4.99
C GLU A 84 -5.34 6.10 -6.24
N ARG A 85 -4.70 6.89 -7.11
CA ARG A 85 -4.07 6.39 -8.33
C ARG A 85 -2.95 5.40 -8.03
N ALA A 86 -2.09 5.70 -7.04
CA ALA A 86 -1.02 4.80 -6.64
C ALA A 86 -1.59 3.44 -6.17
N ASN A 87 -2.56 3.45 -5.25
CA ASN A 87 -3.16 2.21 -4.73
C ASN A 87 -3.89 1.42 -5.81
N TRP A 88 -4.59 2.12 -6.72
CA TRP A 88 -5.28 1.50 -7.84
C TRP A 88 -4.33 0.78 -8.80
N LEU A 89 -3.19 1.41 -9.13
CA LEU A 89 -2.18 0.83 -10.02
C LEU A 89 -1.46 -0.37 -9.38
N ILE A 90 -1.11 -0.27 -8.09
CA ILE A 90 -0.50 -1.38 -7.35
C ILE A 90 -1.42 -2.59 -7.35
N PHE A 91 -2.72 -2.38 -7.11
CA PHE A 91 -3.69 -3.46 -7.09
C PHE A 91 -3.91 -4.08 -8.47
N LEU A 92 -3.99 -3.23 -9.50
CA LEU A 92 -4.13 -3.68 -10.88
C LEU A 92 -2.96 -4.58 -11.31
N ASP A 93 -1.74 -4.30 -10.87
CA ASP A 93 -0.56 -5.11 -11.15
C ASP A 93 -0.49 -6.36 -10.25
N ALA A 94 -0.68 -6.22 -8.94
CA ALA A 94 -0.40 -7.32 -8.01
C ALA A 94 -1.52 -8.36 -7.89
N TYR A 95 -2.79 -7.94 -7.90
CA TYR A 95 -3.91 -8.85 -7.62
C TYR A 95 -4.11 -9.95 -8.67
N PRO A 96 -3.96 -9.70 -9.99
CA PRO A 96 -3.94 -10.77 -10.98
C PRO A 96 -2.88 -11.85 -10.70
N GLN A 97 -1.70 -11.45 -10.21
CA GLN A 97 -0.63 -12.38 -9.87
C GLN A 97 -1.04 -13.33 -8.73
N LEU A 98 -1.72 -12.78 -7.72
CA LEU A 98 -2.28 -13.54 -6.60
C LEU A 98 -3.33 -14.55 -7.10
N LEU A 99 -4.27 -14.12 -7.94
CA LEU A 99 -5.29 -15.01 -8.49
C LEU A 99 -4.69 -16.12 -9.37
N ILE A 100 -3.66 -15.82 -10.16
CA ILE A 100 -2.92 -16.81 -10.96
C ILE A 100 -2.26 -17.84 -10.04
N TYR A 101 -1.64 -17.42 -8.93
CA TYR A 101 -1.06 -18.35 -7.96
C TYR A 101 -2.13 -19.22 -7.30
N ALA A 102 -3.25 -18.65 -6.85
CA ALA A 102 -4.35 -19.41 -6.25
C ALA A 102 -4.93 -20.47 -7.21
N LEU A 103 -5.16 -20.10 -8.47
CA LEU A 103 -5.57 -21.04 -9.52
C LEU A 103 -4.51 -22.13 -9.76
N SER A 104 -3.22 -21.74 -9.80
CA SER A 104 -2.12 -22.69 -9.97
C SER A 104 -2.08 -23.71 -8.83
N LYS A 105 -2.26 -23.26 -7.58
CA LYS A 105 -2.30 -24.11 -6.38
C LYS A 105 -3.51 -25.06 -6.44
N LYS A 106 -4.70 -24.56 -6.79
CA LYS A 106 -5.92 -25.35 -6.93
C LYS A 106 -5.79 -26.46 -7.98
N LEU A 107 -5.15 -26.16 -9.11
CA LEU A 107 -4.95 -27.10 -10.22
C LEU A 107 -3.68 -27.95 -10.09
N ARG A 108 -2.84 -27.67 -9.08
CA ARG A 108 -1.52 -28.29 -8.89
C ARG A 108 -0.60 -28.16 -10.12
N GLN A 109 -0.74 -27.07 -10.87
CA GLN A 109 0.04 -26.80 -12.07
C GLN A 109 0.36 -25.30 -12.16
N PRO A 110 1.61 -24.90 -12.46
CA PRO A 110 1.95 -23.49 -12.60
C PRO A 110 1.29 -22.87 -13.84
N LEU A 111 0.43 -21.87 -13.65
CA LEU A 111 -0.23 -21.08 -14.69
C LEU A 111 0.48 -19.74 -14.97
N PHE A 112 1.76 -19.61 -14.63
CA PHE A 112 2.49 -18.33 -14.72
C PHE A 112 2.71 -17.80 -16.14
N PHE A 113 2.37 -18.57 -17.19
CA PHE A 113 2.30 -18.05 -18.56
C PHE A 113 1.22 -16.98 -18.70
N LEU A 114 0.17 -17.02 -17.86
CA LEU A 114 -0.90 -16.01 -17.86
C LEU A 114 -0.43 -14.63 -17.38
N LEU A 115 0.72 -14.53 -16.71
CA LEU A 115 1.24 -13.26 -16.20
C LEU A 115 1.54 -12.26 -17.33
N GLU A 116 1.93 -12.75 -18.51
CA GLU A 116 2.20 -11.91 -19.69
C GLU A 116 0.94 -11.19 -20.19
N GLU A 117 -0.21 -11.87 -20.14
CA GLU A 117 -1.53 -11.32 -20.54
C GLU A 117 -1.99 -10.17 -19.64
N PHE A 118 -1.48 -10.11 -18.40
CA PHE A 118 -1.72 -9.01 -17.46
C PHE A 118 -0.58 -7.98 -17.43
N HIS A 119 0.34 -8.04 -18.40
CA HIS A 119 1.50 -7.13 -18.51
C HIS A 119 2.39 -7.11 -17.26
N ILE A 120 2.43 -8.23 -16.52
CA ILE A 120 3.26 -8.34 -15.32
C ILE A 120 4.72 -8.43 -15.73
N SER A 121 5.57 -7.69 -15.02
CA SER A 121 7.00 -7.58 -15.30
C SER A 121 7.67 -8.94 -15.45
N LYS A 122 8.62 -9.07 -16.40
CA LYS A 122 9.44 -10.28 -16.55
C LYS A 122 10.15 -10.64 -15.24
N PHE A 123 10.47 -9.63 -14.42
CA PHE A 123 10.98 -9.84 -13.06
C PHE A 123 10.04 -10.71 -12.22
N MET A 124 8.78 -10.30 -12.06
CA MET A 124 7.82 -11.05 -11.26
C MET A 124 7.49 -12.42 -11.85
N GLN A 125 7.47 -12.56 -13.18
CA GLN A 125 7.30 -13.87 -13.82
C GLN A 125 8.39 -14.87 -13.41
N LEU A 126 9.65 -14.43 -13.33
CA LEU A 126 10.76 -15.27 -12.86
C LEU A 126 10.64 -15.58 -11.37
N GLU A 127 10.25 -14.60 -10.55
CA GLU A 127 10.12 -14.75 -9.10
C GLU A 127 8.97 -15.69 -8.71
N TRP A 128 7.83 -15.66 -9.42
CA TRP A 128 6.74 -16.62 -9.23
C TRP A 128 7.14 -18.05 -9.59
N LYS A 129 7.84 -18.24 -10.72
CA LYS A 129 8.38 -19.55 -11.12
C LYS A 129 9.37 -20.08 -10.08
N TYR A 130 10.20 -19.21 -9.51
CA TYR A 130 11.13 -19.57 -8.44
C TYR A 130 10.42 -19.92 -7.14
N PHE A 131 9.45 -19.10 -6.72
CA PHE A 131 8.67 -19.33 -5.50
C PHE A 131 7.91 -20.66 -5.57
N TRP A 132 7.29 -21.00 -6.71
CA TRP A 132 6.60 -22.27 -6.90
C TRP A 132 7.48 -23.50 -6.63
N LYS A 133 8.78 -23.43 -6.94
CA LYS A 133 9.74 -24.52 -6.72
C LYS A 133 10.36 -24.53 -5.34
N SER A 134 10.55 -23.35 -4.73
CA SER A 134 11.37 -23.18 -3.52
C SER A 134 10.57 -22.88 -2.25
N ASN A 135 9.33 -22.41 -2.39
CA ASN A 135 8.49 -21.88 -1.30
C ASN A 135 9.19 -20.80 -0.45
N ASN A 136 10.14 -20.05 -1.04
CA ASN A 136 10.89 -19.02 -0.32
C ASN A 136 10.03 -17.74 -0.15
N LYS A 137 9.26 -17.69 0.94
CA LYS A 137 8.33 -16.59 1.27
C LYS A 137 9.03 -15.23 1.36
N THR A 138 10.14 -15.16 2.09
CA THR A 138 10.92 -13.93 2.28
C THR A 138 11.35 -13.33 0.96
N ARG A 139 11.83 -14.16 0.03
CA ARG A 139 12.22 -13.70 -1.30
C ARG A 139 11.01 -13.17 -2.08
N LEU A 140 9.88 -13.88 -2.06
CA LEU A 140 8.67 -13.44 -2.75
C LEU A 140 8.17 -12.09 -2.24
N VAL A 141 8.14 -11.90 -0.91
CA VAL A 141 7.74 -10.62 -0.28
C VAL A 141 8.63 -9.49 -0.75
N ILE A 142 9.95 -9.68 -0.72
CA ILE A 142 10.91 -8.66 -1.17
C ILE A 142 10.73 -8.36 -2.66
N SER A 143 10.53 -9.38 -3.49
CA SER A 143 10.31 -9.23 -4.92
C SER A 143 9.03 -8.44 -5.24
N LEU A 144 7.91 -8.76 -4.58
CA LEU A 144 6.66 -8.01 -4.74
C LEU A 144 6.81 -6.54 -4.29
N ILE A 145 7.52 -6.27 -3.18
CA ILE A 145 7.85 -4.90 -2.75
C ILE A 145 8.69 -4.17 -3.82
N ILE A 146 9.72 -4.82 -4.37
CA ILE A 146 10.54 -4.20 -5.43
C ILE A 146 9.68 -3.88 -6.66
N ASN A 147 8.84 -4.81 -7.08
CA ASN A 147 7.97 -4.64 -8.24
C ASN A 147 7.00 -3.47 -8.05
N GLU A 148 6.26 -3.47 -6.93
CA GLU A 148 5.32 -2.40 -6.56
C GLU A 148 5.98 -1.02 -6.65
N GLN A 149 7.17 -0.88 -6.06
CA GLN A 149 7.83 0.41 -5.97
C GLN A 149 8.35 0.92 -7.31
N ASN A 150 8.69 0.02 -8.26
CA ASN A 150 9.04 0.38 -9.63
C ASN A 150 7.81 0.73 -10.48
N VAL A 151 6.70 0.00 -10.33
CA VAL A 151 5.40 0.32 -10.97
C VAL A 151 4.98 1.76 -10.60
N ILE A 152 5.09 2.11 -9.32
CA ILE A 152 4.77 3.47 -8.84
C ILE A 152 5.74 4.54 -9.32
N GLU A 153 7.03 4.23 -9.45
CA GLU A 153 8.04 5.21 -9.87
C GLU A 153 7.67 5.82 -11.22
N ASN A 154 7.37 4.99 -12.22
CA ASN A 154 7.08 5.47 -13.57
C ASN A 154 5.67 6.09 -13.65
N ALA A 155 4.68 5.43 -13.06
CA ALA A 155 3.28 5.78 -13.29
C ALA A 155 2.76 6.92 -12.40
N VAL A 156 3.42 7.21 -11.28
CA VAL A 156 3.00 8.26 -10.34
C VAL A 156 4.13 9.25 -10.08
N ILE A 157 5.32 8.80 -9.67
CA ILE A 157 6.39 9.73 -9.24
C ILE A 157 6.94 10.53 -10.42
N GLN A 158 7.18 9.88 -11.56
CA GLN A 158 7.73 10.52 -12.76
C GLN A 158 6.68 11.04 -13.72
N HIS A 159 5.40 10.69 -13.53
CA HIS A 159 4.33 11.12 -14.42
C HIS A 159 4.23 12.65 -14.41
N PRO A 160 4.28 13.34 -15.57
CA PRO A 160 4.42 14.80 -15.65
C PRO A 160 3.39 15.56 -14.80
N PHE A 161 2.12 15.11 -14.82
CA PHE A 161 1.07 15.72 -14.01
C PHE A 161 1.39 15.69 -12.50
N TYR A 162 1.72 14.54 -11.91
CA TYR A 162 1.98 14.46 -10.47
C TYR A 162 3.35 15.03 -10.13
N LYS A 163 4.34 14.84 -10.99
CA LYS A 163 5.67 15.41 -10.82
C LYS A 163 5.59 16.93 -10.69
N THR A 164 4.92 17.60 -11.62
CA THR A 164 4.78 19.06 -11.57
C THR A 164 3.78 19.51 -10.49
N ASN A 165 2.60 18.90 -10.40
CA ASN A 165 1.53 19.41 -9.53
C ASN A 165 1.55 18.87 -8.09
N VAL A 166 2.41 17.91 -7.76
CA VAL A 166 2.47 17.27 -6.42
C VAL A 166 3.91 17.20 -5.88
N PHE A 167 4.88 16.80 -6.70
CA PHE A 167 6.23 16.52 -6.22
C PHE A 167 7.26 17.65 -6.45
N GLN A 168 7.03 18.55 -7.41
CA GLN A 168 7.92 19.67 -7.75
C GLN A 168 7.27 21.04 -7.51
N GLY A 169 5.97 21.19 -7.76
CA GLY A 169 5.30 22.49 -7.78
C GLY A 169 4.66 22.93 -6.47
N LEU A 170 5.04 22.39 -5.30
CA LEU A 170 4.38 22.75 -4.04
C LEU A 170 5.27 23.45 -3.03
N PRO A 171 4.68 24.33 -2.18
CA PRO A 171 5.38 24.99 -1.09
C PRO A 171 5.99 23.95 -0.13
N TYR A 172 7.00 24.39 0.63
CA TYR A 172 7.66 23.68 1.75
C TYR A 172 6.71 22.83 2.64
N PHE A 173 5.43 23.20 2.71
CA PHE A 173 4.39 22.55 3.49
C PHE A 173 4.08 21.08 3.12
N LEU A 174 4.16 20.65 1.85
CA LEU A 174 3.93 19.24 1.51
C LEU A 174 5.08 18.31 1.91
N GLN A 175 6.31 18.81 1.88
CA GLN A 175 7.44 18.06 2.42
C GLN A 175 7.23 17.80 3.92
N ASN A 176 6.62 18.76 4.63
CA ASN A 176 6.22 18.57 6.02
C ASN A 176 5.09 17.54 6.18
N ILE A 177 4.12 17.48 5.27
CA ILE A 177 3.08 16.43 5.30
C ILE A 177 3.66 15.03 5.12
N PHE A 178 4.51 14.82 4.13
CA PHE A 178 5.18 13.53 3.96
C PHE A 178 6.16 13.22 5.10
N TRP A 179 6.77 14.24 5.72
CA TRP A 179 7.60 14.09 6.92
C TRP A 179 6.79 13.77 8.20
N MET A 180 5.54 14.22 8.25
CA MET A 180 4.57 13.87 9.30
C MET A 180 4.02 12.46 9.10
N ASN A 181 3.97 11.98 7.86
CA ASN A 181 3.39 10.69 7.56
C ASN A 181 4.29 9.55 8.00
N ALA A 182 3.66 8.57 8.62
CA ALA A 182 4.24 7.30 8.99
C ALA A 182 3.31 6.20 8.48
N VAL A 183 3.88 5.06 8.11
CA VAL A 183 3.11 3.82 8.05
C VAL A 183 3.01 3.34 9.49
N ILE A 184 1.79 3.38 10.05
CA ILE A 184 1.50 2.94 11.42
C ILE A 184 0.86 1.55 11.41
N ILE A 185 1.20 0.76 12.42
CA ILE A 185 0.72 -0.59 12.65
C ILE A 185 0.21 -0.63 14.10
N PRO A 186 -1.11 -0.51 14.31
CA PRO A 186 -1.70 -0.45 15.63
C PRO A 186 -1.93 -1.86 16.19
N THR A 187 -2.04 -1.94 17.51
CA THR A 187 -2.59 -3.08 18.24
C THR A 187 -3.85 -2.64 18.99
N LYS A 188 -4.67 -3.61 19.43
CA LYS A 188 -5.85 -3.33 20.28
C LYS A 188 -5.48 -2.89 21.70
N SER A 189 -4.26 -3.17 22.14
CA SER A 189 -3.70 -2.66 23.40
C SER A 189 -3.30 -1.18 23.33
N GLY A 190 -3.40 -0.54 22.15
CA GLY A 190 -3.05 0.87 21.97
C GLY A 190 -1.57 1.10 21.63
N ASN A 191 -0.77 0.04 21.51
CA ASN A 191 0.60 0.15 21.01
C ASN A 191 0.59 0.48 19.51
N ILE A 192 1.51 1.33 19.08
CA ILE A 192 1.65 1.65 17.65
C ILE A 192 3.10 1.48 17.25
N TYR A 193 3.33 0.51 16.38
CA TYR A 193 4.58 0.30 15.68
C TYR A 193 4.52 0.97 14.31
N GLY A 194 5.66 1.08 13.64
CA GLY A 194 5.68 1.55 12.27
C GLY A 194 6.95 2.27 11.89
N LYS A 195 6.87 3.02 10.80
CA LYS A 195 8.02 3.79 10.29
C LYS A 195 7.58 5.14 9.73
N HIS A 196 8.30 6.19 10.16
CA HIS A 196 8.19 7.53 9.56
C HIS A 196 8.70 7.52 8.12
N VAL A 197 7.97 8.18 7.23
CA VAL A 197 8.33 8.33 5.81
C VAL A 197 9.46 9.36 5.68
N LYS A 198 10.57 8.96 5.04
CA LYS A 198 11.72 9.83 4.79
C LYS A 198 12.19 9.73 3.34
N GLY A 199 12.17 10.84 2.62
CA GLY A 199 12.62 10.91 1.22
C GLY A 199 11.81 10.03 0.28
N PHE A 200 10.47 10.15 0.32
CA PHE A 200 9.53 9.33 -0.44
C PHE A 200 9.77 9.34 -1.97
N THR A 201 10.27 10.45 -2.51
CA THR A 201 10.60 10.56 -3.94
C THR A 201 11.75 9.64 -4.37
N LYS A 202 12.55 9.09 -3.44
CA LYS A 202 13.65 8.19 -3.74
C LYS A 202 13.18 6.73 -3.72
N LEU A 203 13.18 6.06 -4.89
CA LEU A 203 12.83 4.64 -5.04
C LEU A 203 13.51 3.71 -4.02
N LYS A 204 14.82 3.89 -3.81
CA LYS A 204 15.60 3.10 -2.82
C LYS A 204 14.99 3.20 -1.41
N ASN A 205 14.54 4.38 -1.00
CA ASN A 205 14.00 4.61 0.33
C ASN A 205 12.65 3.92 0.47
N ARG A 206 11.80 3.95 -0.57
CA ARG A 206 10.51 3.25 -0.54
C ARG A 206 10.67 1.73 -0.50
N ILE A 207 11.58 1.17 -1.30
CA ILE A 207 11.92 -0.26 -1.26
C ILE A 207 12.42 -0.67 0.13
N GLN A 208 13.31 0.12 0.73
CA GLN A 208 13.83 -0.14 2.07
C GLN A 208 12.73 -0.07 3.13
N MET A 209 11.87 0.94 3.06
CA MET A 209 10.71 1.08 3.95
C MET A 209 9.75 -0.10 3.85
N GLY A 210 9.39 -0.54 2.64
CA GLY A 210 8.52 -1.70 2.45
C GLY A 210 9.09 -2.96 3.13
N LYS A 211 10.40 -3.18 3.01
CA LYS A 211 11.08 -4.30 3.68
C LYS A 211 11.10 -4.18 5.20
N GLU A 212 11.30 -2.97 5.72
CA GLU A 212 11.23 -2.71 7.17
C GLU A 212 9.81 -2.95 7.71
N ILE A 213 8.78 -2.50 6.99
CA ILE A 213 7.38 -2.73 7.36
C ILE A 213 7.04 -4.22 7.34
N ALA A 214 7.47 -4.96 6.30
CA ALA A 214 7.28 -6.40 6.25
C ALA A 214 7.98 -7.12 7.42
N SER A 215 9.24 -6.78 7.71
CA SER A 215 9.96 -7.36 8.85
C SER A 215 9.32 -7.04 10.19
N LEU A 216 8.76 -5.83 10.35
CA LEU A 216 8.09 -5.41 11.58
C LEU A 216 6.76 -6.16 11.76
N LEU A 217 6.00 -6.28 10.69
CA LEU A 217 4.69 -6.94 10.68
C LEU A 217 4.77 -8.40 11.13
N PHE A 218 5.78 -9.13 10.63
CA PHE A 218 5.99 -10.55 10.95
C PHE A 218 6.95 -10.76 12.14
N HIS A 219 7.27 -9.71 12.90
CA HIS A 219 8.07 -9.88 14.10
C HIS A 219 7.29 -10.73 15.13
N PRO A 220 7.89 -11.78 15.72
CA PRO A 220 7.19 -12.71 16.59
C PRO A 220 6.46 -12.06 17.78
N SER A 221 7.02 -10.98 18.32
CA SER A 221 6.46 -10.26 19.46
C SER A 221 5.30 -9.30 19.12
N ILE A 222 4.95 -9.13 17.84
CA ILE A 222 3.93 -8.14 17.41
C ILE A 222 2.88 -8.77 16.49
N TYR A 223 3.30 -9.74 15.67
CA TYR A 223 2.43 -10.39 14.69
C TYR A 223 1.09 -10.89 15.27
N PRO A 224 1.03 -11.54 16.45
CA PRO A 224 -0.25 -11.97 17.03
C PRO A 224 -1.25 -10.81 17.23
N ASP A 225 -0.79 -9.70 17.80
CA ASP A 225 -1.62 -8.54 18.09
C ASP A 225 -2.10 -7.83 16.82
N ILE A 226 -1.23 -7.76 15.80
CA ILE A 226 -1.58 -7.16 14.51
C ILE A 226 -2.58 -8.03 13.76
N LYS A 227 -2.40 -9.36 13.81
CA LYS A 227 -3.33 -10.31 13.22
C LYS A 227 -4.72 -10.19 13.87
N GLU A 228 -4.77 -10.07 15.19
CA GLU A 228 -6.01 -9.88 15.93
C GLU A 228 -6.67 -8.52 15.64
N PHE A 229 -5.88 -7.44 15.55
CA PHE A 229 -6.36 -6.12 15.12
C PHE A 229 -7.00 -6.18 13.72
N THR A 230 -6.26 -6.70 12.74
CA THR A 230 -6.74 -6.73 11.34
C THR A 230 -7.96 -7.63 11.14
N LYS A 231 -8.08 -8.69 11.95
CA LYS A 231 -9.24 -9.60 11.96
C LYS A 231 -10.49 -8.94 12.53
N THR A 232 -10.36 -8.20 13.63
CA THR A 232 -11.52 -7.71 14.38
C THR A 232 -11.93 -6.30 14.02
N ILE A 233 -11.04 -5.49 13.44
CA ILE A 233 -11.30 -4.08 13.16
C ILE A 233 -11.59 -3.88 11.67
N PRO A 234 -12.85 -3.56 11.30
CA PRO A 234 -13.20 -3.26 9.93
C PRO A 234 -12.39 -2.08 9.40
N HIS A 235 -11.95 -2.16 8.15
CA HIS A 235 -11.32 -1.02 7.47
C HIS A 235 -12.39 -0.10 6.90
N THR A 236 -12.44 1.13 7.42
CA THR A 236 -13.32 2.21 6.93
C THR A 236 -12.57 3.25 6.11
N GLY A 237 -11.24 3.19 6.11
CA GLY A 237 -10.39 4.24 5.57
C GLY A 237 -10.26 5.45 6.49
N SER A 238 -10.80 5.42 7.72
CA SER A 238 -10.59 6.47 8.71
C SER A 238 -9.45 6.10 9.66
N ARG A 239 -8.71 7.09 10.16
CA ARG A 239 -7.74 6.85 11.26
C ARG A 239 -8.45 6.42 12.55
N TYR A 240 -9.75 6.68 12.68
CA TYR A 240 -10.53 6.21 13.83
C TYR A 240 -10.43 4.69 14.03
N ASP A 241 -10.28 3.91 12.96
CA ASP A 241 -10.04 2.47 13.02
C ASP A 241 -8.85 2.11 13.94
N TYR A 242 -7.85 2.99 14.00
CA TYR A 242 -6.62 2.87 14.76
C TYR A 242 -6.73 3.57 16.12
N GLU A 243 -7.25 4.82 16.12
CA GLU A 243 -7.28 5.71 17.28
C GLU A 243 -8.30 5.32 18.34
N GLN A 244 -9.28 4.47 18.03
CA GLN A 244 -10.27 4.01 19.01
C GLN A 244 -9.65 3.26 20.22
N PHE A 245 -8.41 2.78 20.09
CA PHE A 245 -7.65 2.15 21.17
C PHE A 245 -6.75 3.12 21.94
N LEU A 246 -6.82 4.42 21.61
CA LEU A 246 -6.00 5.45 22.22
C LEU A 246 -6.87 6.44 22.99
N ASN A 247 -6.41 6.82 24.18
CA ASN A 247 -7.00 7.92 24.93
C ASN A 247 -6.52 9.28 24.40
N ASN A 248 -6.83 9.59 23.14
CA ASN A 248 -6.40 10.84 22.50
C ASN A 248 -7.59 11.58 21.85
N PRO A 249 -7.90 12.83 22.24
CA PRO A 249 -9.08 13.56 21.77
C PRO A 249 -8.89 14.21 20.39
N LEU A 250 -8.22 13.55 19.45
CA LEU A 250 -7.99 14.11 18.12
C LEU A 250 -9.28 14.09 17.29
N PRO A 251 -9.46 15.06 16.36
CA PRO A 251 -10.58 15.06 15.44
C PRO A 251 -10.65 13.75 14.65
N LYS A 252 -11.84 13.15 14.61
CA LYS A 252 -12.10 11.89 13.90
C LYS A 252 -12.37 12.18 12.43
N ALA A 253 -11.65 11.51 11.54
CA ALA A 253 -11.93 11.58 10.11
C ALA A 253 -13.18 10.75 9.77
N MET A 254 -13.96 11.22 8.80
CA MET A 254 -15.08 10.44 8.25
C MET A 254 -14.56 9.17 7.54
N ALA A 255 -15.44 8.19 7.36
CA ALA A 255 -15.15 7.02 6.53
C ALA A 255 -14.91 7.43 5.07
N LEU A 256 -14.07 6.68 4.35
CA LEU A 256 -13.63 7.03 2.99
C LEU A 256 -14.79 7.22 2.01
N ARG A 257 -15.76 6.31 2.03
CA ARG A 257 -16.94 6.34 1.14
C ARG A 257 -17.90 7.50 1.44
N SER A 258 -17.76 8.15 2.60
CA SER A 258 -18.48 9.37 2.94
C SER A 258 -17.67 10.61 2.60
N ALA A 259 -16.34 10.52 2.63
CA ALA A 259 -15.43 11.64 2.42
C ALA A 259 -15.13 11.94 0.94
N TYR A 260 -15.14 10.91 0.09
CA TYR A 260 -14.74 11.01 -1.31
C TYR A 260 -15.66 10.21 -2.23
N PRO A 261 -15.89 10.68 -3.47
CA PRO A 261 -16.64 9.93 -4.46
C PRO A 261 -15.84 8.75 -5.00
N PHE A 262 -16.52 7.85 -5.70
CA PHE A 262 -15.87 6.85 -6.53
C PHE A 262 -15.06 7.50 -7.66
N ILE A 263 -13.88 6.96 -7.94
CA ILE A 263 -12.98 7.45 -8.99
C ILE A 263 -12.89 6.41 -10.10
N ASN A 264 -13.33 6.81 -11.30
CA ASN A 264 -13.12 6.01 -12.49
C ASN A 264 -11.71 6.23 -13.04
N HIS A 265 -10.95 5.15 -13.14
CA HIS A 265 -9.57 5.18 -13.60
C HIS A 265 -9.47 4.73 -15.04
N ARG A 266 -8.79 5.53 -15.87
CA ARG A 266 -8.36 5.05 -17.19
C ARG A 266 -7.16 4.15 -17.04
N ASN A 267 -7.23 3.00 -17.70
CA ASN A 267 -6.11 2.08 -17.75
C ASN A 267 -5.01 2.67 -18.65
N VAL A 268 -3.77 2.64 -18.16
CA VAL A 268 -2.61 3.14 -18.90
C VAL A 268 -1.68 1.96 -19.06
N LYS A 269 -1.40 1.59 -20.31
CA LYS A 269 -0.38 0.57 -20.59
C LYS A 269 0.93 1.05 -19.99
N GLN A 270 1.49 0.25 -19.09
CA GLN A 270 2.81 0.48 -18.55
C GLN A 270 3.80 -0.40 -19.29
N GLU A 271 4.94 0.18 -19.65
CA GLU A 271 6.07 -0.58 -20.15
C GLU A 271 6.69 -1.40 -19.01
N ASP A 272 7.24 -2.57 -19.35
CA ASP A 272 7.97 -3.38 -18.37
C ASP A 272 9.19 -2.59 -17.88
N TRP A 273 9.20 -2.27 -16.58
CA TRP A 273 10.29 -1.53 -15.96
C TRP A 273 11.57 -2.36 -15.85
N TYR A 274 11.47 -3.69 -15.94
CA TYR A 274 12.58 -4.59 -15.71
C TYR A 274 13.56 -4.62 -16.89
N THR A 275 14.71 -3.98 -16.70
CA THR A 275 15.94 -4.30 -17.43
C THR A 275 16.95 -4.88 -16.45
N LYS A 276 17.67 -5.94 -16.84
CA LYS A 276 18.64 -6.63 -15.95
C LYS A 276 19.67 -5.65 -15.34
N GLU A 277 20.06 -4.62 -16.10
CA GLU A 277 21.02 -3.59 -15.71
C GLU A 277 20.50 -2.64 -14.60
N LYS A 278 19.18 -2.42 -14.50
CA LYS A 278 18.59 -1.54 -13.48
C LYS A 278 18.43 -2.24 -12.12
N MET A 279 18.54 -3.56 -12.05
CA MET A 279 18.34 -4.31 -10.81
C MET A 279 19.59 -4.33 -9.93
N LYS A 280 19.51 -3.73 -8.74
CA LYS A 280 20.64 -3.69 -7.80
C LYS A 280 20.63 -4.92 -6.88
N PRO A 281 21.73 -5.70 -6.79
CA PRO A 281 21.78 -6.91 -5.95
C PRO A 281 21.36 -6.68 -4.49
N LYS A 282 21.78 -5.55 -3.91
CA LYS A 282 21.43 -5.12 -2.54
C LYS A 282 19.93 -4.94 -2.27
N TRP A 283 19.09 -4.83 -3.30
CA TRP A 283 17.65 -4.75 -3.09
C TRP A 283 17.05 -6.09 -2.67
N LYS A 284 17.69 -7.21 -3.02
CA LYS A 284 17.22 -8.56 -2.68
C LYS A 284 17.51 -8.95 -1.23
N SER A 285 18.40 -8.23 -0.55
CA SER A 285 18.76 -8.54 0.84
C SER A 285 17.57 -8.29 1.77
N PRO A 286 17.23 -9.25 2.64
CA PRO A 286 16.20 -9.09 3.65
C PRO A 286 16.63 -8.06 4.69
N VAL A 287 15.63 -7.48 5.34
CA VAL A 287 15.81 -6.62 6.51
C VAL A 287 15.33 -7.40 7.72
N ILE A 288 16.09 -7.38 8.81
CA ILE A 288 15.73 -8.05 10.05
C ILE A 288 15.71 -6.99 11.15
N ILE A 289 14.51 -6.73 11.69
CA ILE A 289 14.33 -5.88 12.88
C ILE A 289 14.47 -6.79 14.10
N ARG A 290 15.48 -6.52 14.93
CA ARG A 290 15.71 -7.27 16.18
C ARG A 290 14.84 -6.77 17.33
N ASN A 291 14.74 -5.45 17.46
CA ASN A 291 14.05 -4.78 18.56
C ASN A 291 13.06 -3.78 17.97
N PRO A 292 11.80 -4.19 17.77
CA PRO A 292 10.79 -3.28 17.24
C PRO A 292 10.48 -2.19 18.27
N LYS A 293 10.40 -0.94 17.81
CA LYS A 293 10.12 0.22 18.66
C LYS A 293 8.75 0.78 18.34
N GLU A 294 8.02 1.14 19.39
CA GLU A 294 6.81 1.92 19.23
C GLU A 294 7.11 3.33 18.75
N ILE A 295 6.21 3.89 17.96
CA ILE A 295 6.31 5.24 17.41
C ILE A 295 5.18 6.15 17.88
N SER A 296 4.21 5.63 18.66
CA SER A 296 3.00 6.33 19.10
C SER A 296 3.28 7.76 19.62
N SER A 297 4.16 7.89 20.62
CA SER A 297 4.52 9.18 21.22
C SER A 297 5.07 10.16 20.19
N SER A 298 6.03 9.71 19.36
CA SER A 298 6.64 10.55 18.32
C SER A 298 5.66 10.96 17.21
N PHE A 299 4.73 10.07 16.86
CA PHE A 299 3.74 10.28 15.82
C PHE A 299 2.69 11.30 16.27
N TYR A 300 2.08 11.09 17.44
CA TYR A 300 1.05 11.98 17.96
C TYR A 300 1.58 13.31 18.48
N TRP A 301 2.81 13.36 19.00
CA TRP A 301 3.44 14.62 19.39
C TRP A 301 3.53 15.59 18.20
N LYS A 302 4.01 15.11 17.04
CA LYS A 302 4.03 15.91 15.81
C LYS A 302 2.63 16.44 15.47
N ARG A 303 1.62 15.56 15.43
CA ARG A 303 0.24 15.97 15.09
C ARG A 303 -0.36 16.98 16.07
N LYS A 304 -0.13 16.82 17.37
CA LYS A 304 -0.58 17.78 18.39
C LYS A 304 0.08 19.15 18.21
N LEU A 305 1.36 19.18 17.86
CA LEU A 305 2.09 20.43 17.59
C LEU A 305 1.48 21.17 16.39
N PHE A 306 1.12 20.44 15.33
CA PHE A 306 0.45 21.02 14.16
C PHE A 306 -0.98 21.51 14.46
N ASP A 307 -1.78 20.76 15.22
CA ASP A 307 -3.13 21.23 15.57
C ASP A 307 -3.07 22.50 16.44
N ARG A 308 -2.07 22.59 17.34
CA ARG A 308 -1.83 23.83 18.10
C ARG A 308 -1.45 24.99 17.18
N TYR A 309 -0.49 24.80 16.27
CA TYR A 309 -0.08 25.83 15.31
C TYR A 309 -1.27 26.35 14.48
N ARG A 310 -2.16 25.45 14.03
CA ARG A 310 -3.41 25.83 13.37
C ARG A 310 -4.28 26.73 14.25
N ARG A 311 -4.55 26.31 15.49
CA ARG A 311 -5.42 27.07 16.41
C ARG A 311 -4.88 28.48 16.68
N PHE A 312 -3.57 28.65 16.72
CA PHE A 312 -2.95 29.98 16.82
C PHE A 312 -3.20 30.82 15.55
N LYS A 313 -3.04 30.25 14.36
CA LYS A 313 -3.29 30.95 13.08
C LYS A 313 -4.77 31.26 12.79
N SER A 314 -5.71 30.55 13.39
CA SER A 314 -7.14 30.81 13.21
C SER A 314 -7.71 31.84 14.18
N ASN A 315 -6.97 32.16 15.26
CA ASN A 315 -7.40 33.05 16.33
C ASN A 315 -6.70 34.42 16.30
N GLY A 316 -5.81 34.66 15.33
CA GLY A 316 -5.20 35.95 15.04
C GLY A 316 -5.27 36.19 13.54
#